data_AF-A0AAN4Z5P1-F1
#
_entry.id   AF-A0AAN4Z5P1-F1
#
_cell.length_a   1.000
_cell.length_b   1.000
_cell.length_c   1.000
_cell.angle_alpha   90.00
_cell.angle_beta   90.00
_cell.angle_gamma   90.00
#
_symmetry.space_group_name_H-M   'P 1'
#
loop_
_entity.id
_entity.type
_entity.pdbx_description
1 polymer ?
#
loop_
_entity_poly.entity_id
_entity_poly.type
_entity_poly.pdbx_seq_one_letter_code
_entity_poly.pdbx_strand_id
1 'polypeptide(L)'
;MEQLVDHTNINVPFLYPDLETIKDKSAISKLIGYAKGQFGANNFLTTFVAPDFKDPDNAPFLYYIDQPHPIFDAAVYTDDVYPVQMEGILCEIFATEVQMLHKFKCKIPEILYFQMMASDIVELDRIISTTMQQDSIVRRQAERNYNPHSVAELGVTADQIDWTTFLQSAMTRLGGNPLAVVDASWKVIIMEEEITLNALNELLEQTPASTIVNYVYYKTFSKIETDVPAPPV
;
A
#
# COMPACT_ATOMS: atom_id res chain seq x y z
N MET A 1 6.32 -14.80 1.28
CA MET A 1 6.40 -14.00 0.05
C MET A 1 6.04 -14.80 -1.20
N GLU A 2 6.46 -16.08 -1.35
CA GLU A 2 5.88 -16.98 -2.39
C GLU A 2 4.35 -17.03 -2.32
N GLN A 3 3.81 -17.12 -1.10
CA GLN A 3 2.36 -17.02 -0.85
C GLN A 3 1.72 -15.73 -1.40
N LEU A 4 2.42 -14.58 -1.39
CA LEU A 4 1.83 -13.32 -1.91
C LEU A 4 1.65 -13.39 -3.43
N VAL A 5 2.65 -13.95 -4.12
CA VAL A 5 2.62 -14.17 -5.57
C VAL A 5 1.49 -15.13 -5.93
N ASP A 6 1.32 -16.22 -5.17
CA ASP A 6 0.26 -17.22 -5.39
C ASP A 6 -1.16 -16.68 -5.19
N HIS A 7 -1.31 -15.51 -4.56
CA HIS A 7 -2.61 -14.90 -4.28
C HIS A 7 -3.01 -13.82 -5.28
N THR A 8 -2.18 -13.48 -6.27
CA THR A 8 -2.52 -12.52 -7.31
C THR A 8 -2.18 -13.06 -8.70
N ASN A 9 -2.96 -12.66 -9.72
CA ASN A 9 -2.62 -12.92 -11.12
C ASN A 9 -1.67 -11.85 -11.68
N ILE A 10 -1.19 -10.94 -10.84
CA ILE A 10 -0.28 -9.88 -11.24
C ILE A 10 1.16 -10.39 -11.19
N ASN A 11 1.86 -10.20 -12.30
CA ASN A 11 3.29 -10.35 -12.34
C ASN A 11 3.98 -9.34 -11.41
N VAL A 12 5.10 -9.74 -10.82
CA VAL A 12 5.97 -8.85 -10.03
C VAL A 12 7.16 -8.46 -10.91
N PRO A 13 7.14 -7.27 -11.57
CA PRO A 13 8.12 -6.94 -12.60
C PRO A 13 9.58 -7.08 -12.14
N PHE A 14 9.91 -6.71 -10.90
CA PHE A 14 11.30 -6.87 -10.45
C PHE A 14 11.71 -8.34 -10.21
N LEU A 15 10.77 -9.27 -9.94
CA LEU A 15 11.06 -10.71 -9.82
C LEU A 15 11.06 -11.42 -11.18
N TYR A 16 10.17 -10.99 -12.09
CA TYR A 16 9.96 -11.61 -13.39
C TYR A 16 9.78 -10.53 -14.48
N PRO A 17 10.87 -9.86 -14.88
CA PRO A 17 10.83 -8.68 -15.77
C PRO A 17 10.33 -9.00 -17.18
N ASP A 18 10.46 -10.26 -17.61
CA ASP A 18 10.05 -10.71 -18.95
C ASP A 18 8.54 -11.01 -19.05
N LEU A 19 7.80 -10.90 -17.93
CA LEU A 19 6.37 -11.12 -17.89
C LEU A 19 5.63 -9.78 -17.86
N GLU A 20 4.63 -9.64 -18.72
CA GLU A 20 3.81 -8.43 -18.77
C GLU A 20 3.01 -8.26 -17.47
N THR A 21 3.04 -7.05 -16.91
CA THR A 21 2.25 -6.69 -15.74
C THR A 21 0.97 -6.01 -16.20
N ILE A 22 -0.16 -6.64 -15.94
CA ILE A 22 -1.47 -6.16 -16.37
C ILE A 22 -2.03 -5.21 -15.31
N LYS A 23 -2.57 -4.06 -15.74
CA LYS A 23 -3.33 -3.14 -14.89
C LYS A 23 -4.75 -3.68 -14.65
N ASP A 24 -4.87 -4.74 -13.87
CA ASP A 24 -6.16 -5.27 -13.41
C ASP A 24 -6.48 -4.71 -12.02
N LYS A 25 -7.55 -3.92 -11.94
CA LYS A 25 -7.97 -3.26 -10.70
C LYS A 25 -8.20 -4.24 -9.55
N SER A 26 -8.89 -5.35 -9.82
CA SER A 26 -9.25 -6.32 -8.78
C SER A 26 -8.00 -6.98 -8.20
N ALA A 27 -7.07 -7.36 -9.07
CA ALA A 27 -5.83 -7.98 -8.66
C ALA A 27 -4.90 -6.99 -7.94
N ILE A 28 -4.84 -5.72 -8.36
CA ILE A 28 -4.05 -4.68 -7.67
C ILE A 28 -4.64 -4.44 -6.28
N SER A 29 -5.96 -4.32 -6.18
CA SER A 29 -6.69 -4.13 -4.92
C SER A 29 -6.47 -5.31 -3.97
N LYS A 30 -6.48 -6.53 -4.51
CA LYS A 30 -6.14 -7.75 -3.77
C LYS A 30 -4.71 -7.72 -3.25
N LEU A 31 -3.74 -7.31 -4.07
CA LEU A 31 -2.34 -7.17 -3.69
C LEU A 31 -2.16 -6.15 -2.55
N ILE A 32 -2.71 -4.95 -2.71
CA ILE A 32 -2.69 -3.86 -1.72
C ILE A 32 -3.29 -4.35 -0.39
N GLY A 33 -4.48 -4.94 -0.43
CA GLY A 33 -5.19 -5.43 0.74
C GLY A 33 -4.45 -6.59 1.41
N TYR A 34 -4.03 -7.59 0.64
CA TYR A 34 -3.36 -8.77 1.20
C TYR A 34 -2.01 -8.41 1.84
N ALA A 35 -1.23 -7.50 1.25
CA ALA A 35 0.00 -6.98 1.85
C ALA A 35 -0.24 -6.44 3.27
N LYS A 36 -1.31 -5.66 3.45
CA LYS A 36 -1.76 -5.18 4.75
C LYS A 36 -2.26 -6.30 5.65
N GLY A 37 -3.22 -7.10 5.18
CA GLY A 37 -3.92 -8.08 6.01
C GLY A 37 -3.04 -9.24 6.47
N GLN A 38 -2.14 -9.71 5.60
CA GLN A 38 -1.27 -10.84 5.91
C GLN A 38 0.02 -10.43 6.61
N PHE A 39 0.62 -9.30 6.20
CA PHE A 39 1.97 -8.93 6.65
C PHE A 39 2.01 -7.62 7.46
N GLY A 40 0.87 -6.95 7.65
CA GLY A 40 0.82 -5.66 8.33
C GLY A 40 1.48 -4.53 7.55
N ALA A 41 1.76 -4.73 6.26
CA ALA A 41 2.47 -3.78 5.43
C ALA A 41 1.54 -2.69 4.89
N ASN A 42 1.47 -1.56 5.58
CA ASN A 42 0.77 -0.38 5.09
C ASN A 42 1.45 0.15 3.82
N ASN A 43 0.67 0.37 2.76
CA ASN A 43 1.14 0.90 1.48
C ASN A 43 0.31 2.11 1.06
N PHE A 44 -0.44 2.04 -0.04
CA PHE A 44 -1.34 3.08 -0.52
C PHE A 44 -2.52 3.35 0.42
N LEU A 45 -2.96 2.35 1.17
CA LEU A 45 -4.01 2.51 2.17
C LEU A 45 -3.51 2.01 3.52
N THR A 46 -3.69 2.84 4.54
CA THR A 46 -3.51 2.41 5.93
C THR A 46 -4.87 2.03 6.48
N THR A 47 -4.92 0.94 7.26
CA THR A 47 -6.18 0.49 7.85
C THR A 47 -6.00 0.03 9.29
N PHE A 48 -7.07 0.20 10.07
CA PHE A 48 -7.17 -0.26 11.45
C PHE A 48 -8.63 -0.41 11.87
N VAL A 49 -8.86 -1.08 13.00
CA VAL A 49 -10.17 -1.19 13.63
C VAL A 49 -10.13 -0.41 14.93
N ALA A 50 -11.10 0.46 15.16
CA ALA A 50 -11.19 1.26 16.38
C ALA A 50 -12.66 1.43 16.81
N PRO A 51 -12.92 1.80 18.08
CA PRO A 51 -14.27 2.04 18.52
C PRO A 51 -14.97 3.18 17.79
N ASP A 52 -16.27 3.01 17.52
CA ASP A 52 -17.10 4.13 17.10
C ASP A 52 -17.24 5.10 18.26
N PHE A 53 -16.58 6.26 18.19
CA PHE A 53 -16.69 7.26 19.23
C PHE A 53 -18.04 7.99 19.24
N LYS A 54 -18.81 7.91 18.15
CA LYS A 54 -20.15 8.49 18.05
C LYS A 54 -21.24 7.54 18.54
N ASP A 55 -21.01 6.23 18.44
CA ASP A 55 -21.95 5.19 18.89
C ASP A 55 -21.25 3.98 19.53
N PRO A 56 -20.56 4.16 20.68
CA PRO A 56 -19.73 3.12 21.29
C PRO A 56 -20.53 1.92 21.82
N ASP A 57 -21.84 2.08 22.05
CA ASP A 57 -22.68 1.06 22.67
C ASP A 57 -23.35 0.12 21.65
N ASN A 58 -23.62 0.59 20.42
CA ASN A 58 -24.36 -0.21 19.42
C ASN A 58 -23.50 -0.72 18.25
N ALA A 59 -22.45 0.02 17.87
CA ALA A 59 -21.48 -0.39 16.83
C ALA A 59 -20.07 -0.25 17.40
N PRO A 60 -19.66 -1.15 18.32
CA PRO A 60 -18.52 -0.89 19.19
C PRO A 60 -17.19 -0.80 18.45
N PHE A 61 -17.12 -1.21 17.17
CA PHE A 61 -15.92 -1.13 16.34
C PHE A 61 -16.27 -0.84 14.87
N LEU A 62 -15.51 0.07 14.27
CA LEU A 62 -15.56 0.39 12.84
C LEU A 62 -14.21 0.10 12.18
N TYR A 63 -14.25 -0.13 10.88
CA TYR A 63 -13.06 -0.27 10.05
C TYR A 63 -12.68 1.09 9.48
N TYR A 64 -11.48 1.57 9.81
CA TYR A 64 -10.96 2.86 9.38
C TYR A 64 -9.95 2.66 8.25
N ILE A 65 -10.02 3.55 7.28
CA ILE A 65 -9.08 3.66 6.16
C ILE A 65 -8.54 5.09 6.16
N ASP A 66 -7.25 5.22 6.02
CA ASP A 66 -6.56 6.50 6.06
C ASP A 66 -5.50 6.58 4.94
N GLN A 67 -4.94 7.77 4.77
CA GLN A 67 -3.98 8.16 3.75
C GLN A 67 -2.84 7.13 3.56
N PRO A 68 -2.17 7.15 2.39
CA PRO A 68 -0.99 6.36 2.16
C PRO A 68 0.09 6.57 3.23
N HIS A 69 0.80 5.51 3.55
CA HIS A 69 2.03 5.59 4.35
C HIS A 69 3.20 5.56 3.37
N PRO A 70 4.11 6.55 3.36
CA PRO A 70 5.31 6.47 2.53
C PRO A 70 6.31 5.45 3.08
N ILE A 71 7.41 5.23 2.36
CA ILE A 71 8.60 4.49 2.80
C ILE A 71 9.44 5.42 3.68
N PHE A 72 9.69 6.64 3.20
CA PHE A 72 10.47 7.65 3.90
C PHE A 72 9.60 8.85 4.29
N ASP A 73 9.93 9.50 5.40
CA ASP A 73 9.25 10.72 5.83
C ASP A 73 9.54 11.90 4.88
N ALA A 74 8.64 12.88 4.83
CA ALA A 74 8.74 14.04 3.93
C ALA A 74 10.05 14.85 4.09
N ALA A 75 10.66 14.78 5.28
CA ALA A 75 11.95 15.43 5.56
C ALA A 75 13.11 14.87 4.71
N VAL A 76 13.01 13.62 4.24
CA VAL A 76 14.00 12.99 3.35
C VAL A 76 13.93 13.60 1.93
N TYR A 77 12.77 14.12 1.56
CA TYR A 77 12.46 14.59 0.21
C TYR A 77 12.47 16.12 0.05
N THR A 78 13.01 16.86 1.01
CA THR A 78 13.12 18.33 0.89
C THR A 78 14.18 18.72 -0.14
N ASP A 79 14.01 19.89 -0.77
CA ASP A 79 14.87 20.36 -1.86
C ASP A 79 16.37 20.47 -1.49
N ASP A 80 16.68 20.65 -0.21
CA ASP A 80 18.03 20.73 0.34
C ASP A 80 18.61 19.36 0.75
N VAL A 81 17.76 18.40 1.13
CA VAL A 81 18.17 17.08 1.63
C VAL A 81 18.22 16.05 0.50
N TYR A 82 17.17 16.00 -0.33
CA TYR A 82 17.00 14.96 -1.33
C TYR A 82 18.17 14.87 -2.30
N PRO A 83 18.71 15.95 -2.89
CA PRO A 83 19.84 15.85 -3.82
C PRO A 83 21.10 15.23 -3.21
N VAL A 84 21.28 15.35 -1.89
CA VAL A 84 22.44 14.82 -1.16
C VAL A 84 22.24 13.34 -0.79
N GLN A 85 21.00 12.90 -0.56
CA GLN A 85 20.68 11.55 -0.10
C GLN A 85 20.15 10.63 -1.21
N MET A 86 19.79 11.17 -2.38
CA MET A 86 19.16 10.43 -3.48
C MET A 86 19.92 9.14 -3.84
N GLU A 87 21.25 9.19 -3.96
CA GLU A 87 22.05 8.00 -4.26
C GLU A 87 21.96 6.94 -3.16
N GLY A 88 21.95 7.37 -1.89
CA GLY A 88 21.78 6.47 -0.74
C GLY A 88 20.41 5.80 -0.70
N ILE A 89 19.35 6.57 -0.96
CA ILE A 89 17.96 6.06 -1.02
C ILE A 89 17.81 5.04 -2.15
N LEU A 90 18.30 5.37 -3.34
CA LEU A 90 18.30 4.45 -4.48
C LEU A 90 19.08 3.18 -4.17
N CYS A 91 20.26 3.30 -3.55
CA CYS A 91 21.06 2.14 -3.12
C CYS A 91 20.31 1.26 -2.11
N GLU A 92 19.59 1.84 -1.16
CA GLU A 92 18.82 1.08 -0.15
C GLU A 92 17.68 0.28 -0.80
N ILE A 93 16.90 0.92 -1.67
CA ILE A 93 15.81 0.25 -2.39
C ILE A 93 16.37 -0.86 -3.28
N PHE A 94 17.37 -0.53 -4.09
CA PHE A 94 18.05 -1.49 -4.96
C PHE A 94 18.59 -2.69 -4.18
N ALA A 95 19.28 -2.46 -3.05
CA ALA A 95 19.85 -3.52 -2.24
C ALA A 95 18.77 -4.45 -1.66
N THR A 96 17.64 -3.88 -1.24
CA THR A 96 16.48 -4.66 -0.76
C THR A 96 15.90 -5.53 -1.86
N GLU A 97 15.69 -4.98 -3.05
CA GLU A 97 15.19 -5.76 -4.19
C GLU A 97 16.17 -6.88 -4.58
N VAL A 98 17.50 -6.65 -4.54
CA VAL A 98 18.50 -7.72 -4.76
C VAL A 98 18.38 -8.82 -3.70
N GLN A 99 18.19 -8.45 -2.42
CA GLN A 99 17.97 -9.43 -1.37
C GLN A 99 16.71 -10.26 -1.62
N MET A 100 15.63 -9.64 -2.10
CA MET A 100 14.41 -10.36 -2.49
C MET A 100 14.72 -11.40 -3.57
N LEU A 101 15.35 -10.99 -4.67
CA LEU A 101 15.71 -11.89 -5.77
C LEU A 101 16.51 -13.09 -5.27
N HIS A 102 17.50 -12.87 -4.40
CA HIS A 102 18.28 -13.95 -3.80
C HIS A 102 17.42 -14.90 -2.95
N LYS A 103 16.53 -14.38 -2.10
CA LYS A 103 15.65 -15.22 -1.26
C LYS A 103 14.67 -16.06 -2.08
N PHE A 104 14.19 -15.51 -3.19
CA PHE A 104 13.31 -16.19 -4.12
C PHE A 104 14.02 -17.05 -5.17
N LYS A 105 15.36 -17.03 -5.19
CA LYS A 105 16.17 -17.72 -6.20
C LYS A 105 15.78 -17.30 -7.64
N CYS A 106 15.33 -16.05 -7.79
CA CYS A 106 15.06 -15.45 -9.08
C CYS A 106 16.39 -15.03 -9.73
N LYS A 107 16.40 -15.00 -11.07
CA LYS A 107 17.53 -14.41 -11.80
C LYS A 107 17.50 -12.90 -11.60
N ILE A 108 18.68 -12.31 -11.44
CA ILE A 108 18.80 -10.85 -11.48
C ILE A 108 18.47 -10.41 -12.92
N PRO A 109 17.49 -9.50 -13.10
CA PRO A 109 17.21 -8.86 -14.38
C PRO A 109 18.44 -8.16 -14.96
N GLU A 110 18.31 -7.61 -16.16
CA GLU A 110 19.28 -6.64 -16.64
C GLU A 110 19.41 -5.47 -15.64
N ILE A 111 20.64 -5.16 -15.23
CA ILE A 111 20.94 -4.20 -14.16
C ILE A 111 20.27 -2.83 -14.38
N LEU A 112 20.21 -2.38 -15.64
CA LEU A 112 19.59 -1.11 -16.01
C LEU A 112 18.09 -1.11 -15.75
N TYR A 113 17.41 -2.22 -16.05
CA TYR A 113 15.97 -2.37 -15.78
C TYR A 113 15.69 -2.33 -14.28
N PHE A 114 16.56 -2.93 -13.49
CA PHE A 114 16.46 -2.93 -12.03
C PHE A 114 16.66 -1.54 -11.41
N GLN A 115 17.64 -0.78 -11.90
CA GLN A 115 17.85 0.60 -11.49
C GLN A 115 16.66 1.50 -11.84
N MET A 116 16.04 1.28 -13.00
CA MET A 116 14.81 2.00 -13.38
C MET A 116 13.67 1.70 -12.40
N MET A 117 13.44 0.44 -12.05
CA MET A 117 12.39 0.08 -11.09
C MET A 117 12.63 0.68 -9.70
N ALA A 118 13.85 0.67 -9.20
CA ALA A 118 14.20 1.33 -7.95
C ALA A 118 13.94 2.84 -8.02
N SER A 119 14.28 3.48 -9.13
CA SER A 119 14.02 4.91 -9.35
C SER A 119 12.52 5.22 -9.41
N ASP A 120 11.72 4.37 -10.05
CA ASP A 120 10.27 4.54 -10.12
C ASP A 120 9.62 4.39 -8.73
N ILE A 121 10.12 3.48 -7.88
CA ILE A 121 9.68 3.36 -6.48
C ILE A 121 10.01 4.64 -5.72
N VAL A 122 11.23 5.16 -5.84
CA VAL A 122 11.64 6.40 -5.14
C VAL A 122 10.75 7.57 -5.55
N GLU A 123 10.51 7.74 -6.85
CA GLU A 123 9.72 8.86 -7.33
C GLU A 123 8.25 8.76 -6.89
N LEU A 124 7.66 7.55 -6.95
CA LEU A 124 6.31 7.33 -6.43
C LEU A 124 6.25 7.62 -4.93
N ASP A 125 7.24 7.16 -4.16
CA ASP A 125 7.29 7.41 -2.72
C ASP A 125 7.44 8.89 -2.39
N ARG A 126 8.27 9.61 -3.16
CA ARG A 126 8.44 11.06 -3.03
C ARG A 126 7.12 11.79 -3.26
N ILE A 127 6.35 11.41 -4.29
CA ILE A 127 5.03 11.99 -4.55
C ILE A 127 4.11 11.75 -3.36
N ILE A 128 3.99 10.50 -2.89
CA ILE A 128 3.15 10.15 -1.73
C ILE A 128 3.57 10.95 -0.49
N SER A 129 4.86 10.99 -0.19
CA SER A 129 5.37 11.62 1.02
C SER A 129 5.22 13.14 1.02
N THR A 130 5.32 13.78 -0.14
CA THR A 130 5.32 15.26 -0.23
C THR A 130 3.94 15.85 -0.53
N THR A 131 3.01 15.04 -1.06
CA THR A 131 1.69 15.53 -1.49
C THR A 131 0.51 14.87 -0.78
N MET A 132 0.70 13.71 -0.14
CA MET A 132 -0.40 12.90 0.40
C MET A 132 -0.30 12.71 1.92
N GLN A 133 0.32 13.67 2.62
CA GLN A 133 0.44 13.65 4.07
C GLN A 133 -0.29 14.85 4.67
N GLN A 134 -1.31 14.59 5.48
CA GLN A 134 -1.96 15.63 6.27
C GLN A 134 -1.15 15.98 7.52
N ASP A 135 -1.14 17.27 7.89
CA ASP A 135 -0.50 17.75 9.10
C ASP A 135 -1.08 17.13 10.38
N SER A 136 -0.21 16.85 11.35
CA SER A 136 -0.59 16.13 12.57
C SER A 136 -1.58 16.89 13.46
N ILE A 137 -1.68 18.22 13.38
CA ILE A 137 -2.65 19.01 14.15
C ILE A 137 -4.03 18.83 13.52
N VAL A 138 -4.11 18.92 12.19
CA VAL A 138 -5.36 18.70 11.43
C VAL A 138 -5.85 17.26 11.62
N ARG A 139 -4.96 16.26 11.55
CA ARG A 139 -5.28 14.84 11.76
C ARG A 139 -5.82 14.51 13.15
N ARG A 140 -5.63 15.36 14.15
CA ARG A 140 -6.17 15.13 15.51
C ARG A 140 -7.62 15.62 15.68
N GLN A 141 -8.24 16.17 14.63
CA GLN A 141 -9.63 16.60 14.66
C GLN A 141 -10.57 15.41 14.39
N ALA A 142 -11.00 14.72 15.45
CA ALA A 142 -11.78 13.48 15.36
C ALA A 142 -13.04 13.58 14.47
N GLU A 143 -13.77 14.70 14.55
CA GLU A 143 -14.97 14.93 13.74
C GLU A 143 -14.67 14.98 12.23
N ARG A 144 -13.56 15.62 11.84
CA ARG A 144 -13.14 15.71 10.45
C ARG A 144 -12.78 14.35 9.86
N ASN A 145 -12.24 13.46 10.69
CA ASN A 145 -11.80 12.14 10.26
C ASN A 145 -12.91 11.09 10.32
N TYR A 146 -14.12 11.47 10.71
CA TYR A 146 -15.27 10.58 10.78
C TYR A 146 -16.13 10.75 9.52
N ASN A 147 -15.69 10.18 8.41
CA ASN A 147 -16.42 10.21 7.14
C ASN A 147 -16.90 8.80 6.78
N PRO A 148 -18.13 8.43 7.14
CA PRO A 148 -18.67 7.11 6.87
C PRO A 148 -19.04 6.96 5.40
N HIS A 149 -18.55 5.89 4.78
CA HIS A 149 -18.91 5.48 3.42
C HIS A 149 -19.32 4.02 3.39
N SER A 150 -20.27 3.71 2.52
CA SER A 150 -20.52 2.35 2.08
C SER A 150 -19.50 1.93 1.00
N VAL A 151 -19.25 0.63 0.89
CA VAL A 151 -18.39 0.09 -0.18
C VAL A 151 -18.94 0.45 -1.58
N ALA A 152 -20.26 0.53 -1.74
CA ALA A 152 -20.89 0.98 -2.98
C ALA A 152 -20.52 2.43 -3.34
N GLU A 153 -20.57 3.35 -2.37
CA GLU A 153 -20.20 4.75 -2.57
C GLU A 153 -18.73 4.87 -2.97
N LEU A 154 -17.84 4.15 -2.28
CA LEU A 154 -16.41 4.12 -2.60
C LEU A 154 -16.13 3.63 -4.02
N GLY A 155 -16.86 2.62 -4.49
CA GLY A 155 -16.74 2.10 -5.85
C GLY A 155 -17.12 3.10 -6.94
N VAL A 156 -17.85 4.16 -6.59
CA VAL A 156 -18.21 5.26 -7.49
C VAL A 156 -17.24 6.43 -7.38
N THR A 157 -16.79 6.77 -6.16
CA THR A 157 -15.96 7.96 -5.92
C THR A 157 -14.47 7.74 -6.19
N ALA A 158 -13.97 6.52 -5.97
CA ALA A 158 -12.57 6.16 -6.13
C ALA A 158 -12.44 4.82 -6.85
N ASP A 159 -12.60 4.86 -8.18
CA ASP A 159 -12.80 3.67 -8.99
C ASP A 159 -11.53 2.92 -9.38
N GLN A 160 -10.33 3.38 -9.02
CA GLN A 160 -9.06 2.69 -9.25
C GLN A 160 -8.82 1.56 -8.23
N ILE A 161 -9.60 1.52 -7.15
CA ILE A 161 -9.61 0.43 -6.17
C ILE A 161 -10.92 -0.34 -6.30
N ASP A 162 -10.84 -1.66 -6.44
CA ASP A 162 -11.95 -2.56 -6.13
C ASP A 162 -12.01 -2.70 -4.61
N TRP A 163 -12.83 -1.84 -4.00
CA TRP A 163 -12.97 -1.74 -2.55
C TRP A 163 -13.46 -3.02 -1.90
N THR A 164 -14.32 -3.80 -2.57
CA THR A 164 -14.76 -5.09 -2.04
C THR A 164 -13.58 -6.04 -1.95
N THR A 165 -12.84 -6.20 -3.05
CA THR A 165 -11.68 -7.09 -3.10
C THR A 165 -10.55 -6.64 -2.17
N PHE A 166 -10.29 -5.34 -2.11
CA PHE A 166 -9.31 -4.75 -1.18
C PHE A 166 -9.65 -5.09 0.27
N LEU A 167 -10.88 -4.80 0.70
CA LEU A 167 -11.30 -5.00 2.09
C LEU A 167 -11.31 -6.46 2.50
N GLN A 168 -11.81 -7.35 1.63
CA GLN A 168 -11.76 -8.80 1.87
C GLN A 168 -10.32 -9.28 2.05
N SER A 169 -9.39 -8.75 1.26
CA SER A 169 -7.98 -9.11 1.32
C SER A 169 -7.25 -8.51 2.54
N ALA A 170 -7.58 -7.28 2.90
CA ALA A 170 -7.06 -6.58 4.08
C ALA A 170 -7.47 -7.25 5.40
N MET A 171 -8.55 -8.04 5.37
CA MET A 171 -9.06 -8.77 6.52
C MET A 171 -8.74 -10.27 6.50
N THR A 172 -7.83 -10.73 5.63
CA THR A 172 -7.54 -12.16 5.43
C THR A 172 -7.17 -12.93 6.71
N ARG A 173 -6.61 -12.25 7.74
CA ARG A 173 -6.25 -12.85 9.04
C ARG A 173 -7.32 -12.74 10.13
N LEU A 174 -8.39 -11.98 9.91
CA LEU A 174 -9.51 -11.95 10.82
C LEU A 174 -10.28 -13.26 10.62
N GLY A 175 -10.21 -14.17 11.59
CA GLY A 175 -10.88 -15.47 11.51
C GLY A 175 -12.38 -15.32 11.16
N GLY A 176 -12.91 -16.30 10.44
CA GLY A 176 -14.23 -16.20 9.79
C GLY A 176 -14.10 -16.22 8.26
N ASN A 177 -15.22 -16.05 7.55
CA ASN A 177 -15.20 -15.89 6.09
C ASN A 177 -15.35 -14.38 5.77
N PRO A 178 -14.26 -13.62 5.55
CA PRO A 178 -14.37 -12.19 5.20
C PRO A 178 -15.20 -11.94 3.95
N LEU A 179 -15.31 -12.91 3.04
CA LEU A 179 -16.21 -12.87 1.87
C LEU A 179 -17.69 -12.82 2.27
N ALA A 180 -18.04 -13.23 3.50
CA ALA A 180 -19.40 -13.23 4.01
C ALA A 180 -19.78 -11.92 4.72
N VAL A 181 -18.84 -10.99 4.92
CA VAL A 181 -19.06 -9.76 5.71
C VAL A 181 -18.95 -8.49 4.85
N VAL A 182 -18.09 -8.50 3.84
CA VAL A 182 -17.91 -7.34 2.95
C VAL A 182 -18.86 -7.44 1.76
N ASP A 183 -19.89 -6.60 1.76
CA ASP A 183 -20.76 -6.36 0.63
C ASP A 183 -20.87 -4.86 0.31
N ALA A 184 -21.64 -4.52 -0.72
CA ALA A 184 -21.85 -3.14 -1.18
C ALA A 184 -22.41 -2.20 -0.09
N SER A 185 -23.13 -2.72 0.90
CA SER A 185 -23.72 -1.95 2.00
C SER A 185 -22.81 -1.80 3.21
N TRP A 186 -21.72 -2.57 3.27
CA TRP A 186 -20.80 -2.53 4.39
C TRP A 186 -20.15 -1.15 4.52
N LYS A 187 -19.97 -0.69 5.76
CA LYS A 187 -19.52 0.67 6.06
C LYS A 187 -18.10 0.69 6.58
N VAL A 188 -17.35 1.69 6.12
CA VAL A 188 -16.01 2.03 6.61
C VAL A 188 -15.95 3.52 6.91
N ILE A 189 -14.97 3.92 7.72
CA ILE A 189 -14.65 5.32 7.94
C ILE A 189 -13.43 5.70 7.11
N ILE A 190 -13.55 6.72 6.26
CA ILE A 190 -12.43 7.33 5.55
C ILE A 190 -11.96 8.53 6.34
N MET A 191 -10.70 8.53 6.80
CA MET A 191 -10.19 9.63 7.64
C MET A 191 -9.83 10.87 6.81
N GLU A 192 -9.00 10.69 5.79
CA GLU A 192 -8.51 11.78 4.94
C GLU A 192 -9.16 11.65 3.56
N GLU A 193 -10.44 12.00 3.42
CA GLU A 193 -11.22 11.76 2.18
C GLU A 193 -10.57 12.34 0.93
N GLU A 194 -10.16 13.61 0.96
CA GLU A 194 -9.55 14.25 -0.21
C GLU A 194 -8.28 13.53 -0.67
N ILE A 195 -7.46 13.09 0.29
CA ILE A 195 -6.21 12.38 -0.01
C ILE A 195 -6.53 10.95 -0.48
N THR A 196 -7.42 10.25 0.22
CA THR A 196 -7.67 8.82 0.06
C THR A 196 -8.55 8.52 -1.15
N LEU A 197 -9.57 9.34 -1.40
CA LEU A 197 -10.56 9.11 -2.45
C LEU A 197 -10.22 9.86 -3.75
N ASN A 198 -9.64 11.07 -3.66
CA ASN A 198 -9.34 11.85 -4.86
C ASN A 198 -7.86 11.73 -5.25
N ALA A 199 -6.95 12.25 -4.42
CA ALA A 199 -5.53 12.36 -4.79
C ALA A 199 -4.88 10.98 -5.04
N LEU A 200 -5.15 10.00 -4.18
CA LEU A 200 -4.66 8.63 -4.36
C LEU A 200 -5.27 7.96 -5.60
N ASN A 201 -6.56 8.17 -5.86
CA ASN A 201 -7.22 7.59 -7.03
C ASN A 201 -6.58 8.11 -8.32
N GLU A 202 -6.36 9.43 -8.40
CA GLU A 202 -5.66 10.07 -9.52
C GLU A 202 -4.22 9.53 -9.68
N LEU A 203 -3.47 9.41 -8.59
CA LEU A 203 -2.11 8.87 -8.62
C LEU A 203 -2.10 7.43 -9.15
N LEU A 204 -3.00 6.56 -8.69
CA LEU A 204 -3.10 5.18 -9.16
C LEU A 204 -3.50 5.10 -10.64
N GLU A 205 -4.34 6.01 -11.13
CA GLU A 205 -4.70 6.10 -12.54
C GLU A 205 -3.48 6.45 -13.40
N GLN A 206 -2.68 7.42 -12.97
CA GLN A 206 -1.52 7.93 -13.72
C GLN A 206 -0.26 7.06 -13.58
N THR A 207 -0.17 6.25 -12.52
CA THR A 207 1.02 5.41 -12.27
C THR A 207 0.98 4.11 -13.09
N PRO A 208 2.11 3.71 -13.72
CA PRO A 208 2.24 2.40 -14.35
C PRO A 208 1.97 1.25 -13.36
N ALA A 209 1.30 0.19 -13.83
CA ALA A 209 1.00 -0.97 -12.99
C ALA A 209 2.26 -1.64 -12.43
N SER A 210 3.35 -1.67 -13.20
CA SER A 210 4.64 -2.19 -12.75
C SER A 210 5.17 -1.45 -11.52
N THR A 211 5.12 -0.12 -11.53
CA THR A 211 5.56 0.72 -10.42
C THR A 211 4.69 0.51 -9.18
N ILE A 212 3.37 0.46 -9.34
CA ILE A 212 2.42 0.16 -8.25
C ILE A 212 2.75 -1.17 -7.59
N VAL A 213 2.95 -2.22 -8.40
CA VAL A 213 3.22 -3.57 -7.91
C VAL A 213 4.56 -3.62 -7.21
N ASN A 214 5.61 -3.11 -7.83
CA ASN A 214 6.95 -3.07 -7.26
C ASN A 214 6.95 -2.33 -5.91
N TYR A 215 6.24 -1.20 -5.83
CA TYR A 215 6.08 -0.44 -4.58
C TYR A 215 5.42 -1.27 -3.47
N VAL A 216 4.29 -1.92 -3.74
CA VAL A 216 3.62 -2.76 -2.73
C VAL A 216 4.50 -3.92 -2.29
N TYR A 217 5.18 -4.59 -3.22
CA TYR A 217 6.07 -5.70 -2.91
C TYR A 217 7.28 -5.27 -2.09
N TYR A 218 7.91 -4.15 -2.45
CA TYR A 218 9.00 -3.56 -1.67
C TYR A 218 8.55 -3.32 -0.23
N LYS A 219 7.45 -2.57 -0.04
CA LYS A 219 6.93 -2.27 1.31
C LYS A 219 6.58 -3.53 2.10
N THR A 220 6.02 -4.53 1.43
CA THR A 220 5.67 -5.81 2.06
C THR A 220 6.91 -6.55 2.51
N PHE A 221 7.93 -6.62 1.66
CA PHE A 221 9.17 -7.29 1.99
C PHE A 221 9.93 -6.56 3.10
N SER A 222 10.09 -5.25 3.02
CA SER A 222 10.74 -4.45 4.06
C SER A 222 10.01 -4.59 5.41
N LYS A 223 8.68 -4.72 5.41
CA LYS A 223 7.93 -5.02 6.64
C LYS A 223 8.24 -6.40 7.21
N ILE A 224 8.35 -7.41 6.36
CA ILE A 224 8.71 -8.76 6.78
C ILE A 224 10.14 -8.80 7.33
N GLU A 225 11.10 -8.17 6.66
CA GLU A 225 12.49 -8.13 7.12
C GLU A 225 12.63 -7.39 8.45
N THR A 226 11.87 -6.31 8.68
CA THR A 226 11.91 -5.58 9.96
C THR A 226 11.25 -6.34 11.11
N ASP A 227 10.27 -7.20 10.82
CA ASP A 227 9.59 -8.04 11.82
C ASP A 227 10.34 -9.35 12.16
N VAL A 228 11.22 -9.81 11.26
CA VAL A 228 11.96 -11.06 11.43
C VAL A 228 13.35 -10.73 12.00
N PRO A 229 13.71 -11.25 13.20
CA PRO A 229 15.05 -11.07 13.74
C PRO A 229 16.11 -11.60 12.77
N ALA A 230 17.24 -10.91 12.66
CA ALA A 230 18.39 -11.41 11.91
C ALA A 230 18.74 -12.84 12.39
N PRO A 231 19.01 -13.79 11.48
CA PRO A 231 19.41 -15.14 11.89
C PRO A 231 20.66 -15.04 12.79
N PRO A 232 20.75 -15.86 13.85
CA PRO A 232 21.93 -15.87 14.71
C PRO A 232 23.17 -16.18 13.87
N VAL A 233 24.21 -15.36 14.05
CA VAL A 233 25.54 -15.52 13.45
C VAL A 233 26.25 -16.73 14.04
#